data_AF-A0A931VEL2-F1
#
_entry.id   AF-A0A931VEL2-F1
#
_cell.length_a   1.000
_cell.length_b   1.000
_cell.length_c   1.000
_cell.angle_alpha   90.00
_cell.angle_beta   90.00
_cell.angle_gamma   90.00
#
_symmetry.space_group_name_H-M   'P 1'
#
loop_
_entity.id
_entity.type
_entity.pdbx_description
1 polymer ?
#
loop_
_entity_poly.entity_id
_entity_poly.type
_entity_poly.pdbx_seq_one_letter_code
_entity_poly.pdbx_strand_id
1 'polypeptide(L)' 'MKIQDIVFVLVFVFLAFKRNPIYPALAGIMSLLLAIPLFTFWIFFTAERLTWYAGAFFFLAIVLSLVSSQGKKR' A
#
# COMPACT_ATOMS: atom_id res chain seq x y z
N MET A 1 10.85 11.65 -10.36
CA MET A 1 9.66 11.10 -9.69
C MET A 1 8.48 11.26 -10.61
N LYS A 2 7.81 10.17 -11.00
CA LYS A 2 6.54 10.29 -11.73
C LYS A 2 5.49 10.81 -10.74
N ILE A 3 4.45 11.44 -11.28
CA ILE A 3 3.29 11.87 -10.49
C ILE A 3 2.72 10.72 -9.62
N GLN A 4 2.85 9.47 -10.11
CA GLN A 4 2.51 8.23 -9.39
C GLN A 4 3.25 8.05 -8.06
N ASP A 5 4.55 8.34 -8.00
CA ASP A 5 5.33 8.22 -6.76
C ASP A 5 4.86 9.24 -5.71
N ILE A 6 4.52 10.45 -6.16
CA ILE A 6 4.03 11.54 -5.29
C ILE A 6 2.65 11.18 -4.73
N VAL A 7 1.74 10.70 -5.58
CA VAL A 7 0.42 10.23 -5.14
C VAL A 7 0.57 9.07 -4.15
N PHE A 8 1.46 8.11 -4.44
CA PHE A 8 1.75 7.00 -3.52
C PHE A 8 2.21 7.50 -2.15
N VAL A 9 3.20 8.38 -2.09
CA VAL A 9 3.71 8.91 -0.80
C VAL A 9 2.62 9.65 -0.04
N LEU A 10 1.81 10.46 -0.71
CA LEU A 10 0.71 11.20 -0.08
C LEU A 10 -0.32 10.25 0.52
N VAL A 11 -0.74 9.24 -0.24
CA VAL A 11 -1.68 8.20 0.23
C VAL A 11 -1.06 7.39 1.38
N PHE A 12 0.20 7.00 1.26
CA PHE A 12 0.92 6.24 2.29
C PHE A 12 0.98 7.00 3.62
N VAL A 13 1.37 8.27 3.59
CA VAL A 13 1.42 9.14 4.76
C VAL A 13 0.02 9.33 5.35
N PHE A 14 -0.98 9.60 4.52
CA PHE A 14 -2.37 9.75 4.97
C PHE A 14 -2.90 8.48 5.67
N LEU A 15 -2.63 7.30 5.12
CA LEU A 15 -3.05 6.02 5.71
C LEU A 15 -2.29 5.71 7.00
N ALA A 16 -1.01 6.06 7.08
CA ALA A 16 -0.22 5.91 8.30
C ALA A 16 -0.81 6.73 9.46
N PHE A 17 -1.30 7.95 9.18
CA PHE A 17 -1.96 8.79 10.19
C PHE A 17 -3.32 8.24 10.63
N LYS A 18 -4.08 7.60 9.75
CA LYS A 18 -5.41 7.06 10.06
C LYS A 18 -5.38 5.89 11.05
N ARG A 19 -4.20 5.27 11.29
CA ARG A 19 -3.92 4.20 12.27
C ARG A 19 -4.80 2.94 12.20
N ASN A 20 -5.66 2.81 11.20
CA ASN A 20 -6.51 1.64 11.02
C ASN A 20 -5.86 0.68 9.98
N PRO A 21 -5.56 -0.58 10.34
CA PRO A 21 -4.80 -1.51 9.50
C PRO A 21 -5.57 -2.01 8.28
N ILE A 22 -6.89 -1.87 8.24
CA ILE A 22 -7.72 -2.34 7.12
C ILE A 22 -7.48 -1.50 5.85
N TYR A 23 -7.33 -0.17 6.00
CA TYR A 23 -7.13 0.72 4.85
C TYR A 23 -5.82 0.46 4.09
N PRO A 24 -4.65 0.30 4.73
CA PRO A 24 -3.42 -0.02 4.03
C PRO A 24 -3.47 -1.42 3.41
N ALA A 25 -4.09 -2.41 4.05
CA ALA A 25 -4.29 -3.71 3.42
C ALA A 25 -5.12 -3.59 2.13
N LEU A 26 -6.21 -2.82 2.16
CA LEU A 26 -7.05 -2.59 0.97
C LEU A 26 -6.29 -1.84 -0.14
N ALA A 27 -5.50 -0.81 0.22
CA ALA A 27 -4.68 -0.08 -0.73
C ALA A 27 -3.60 -0.98 -1.39
N GLY A 28 -3.02 -1.91 -0.63
CA GLY A 28 -2.12 -2.93 -1.16
C GLY A 28 -2.80 -3.86 -2.17
N ILE A 29 -4.00 -4.35 -1.85
CA ILE A 29 -4.80 -5.20 -2.76
C ILE A 29 -5.15 -4.44 -4.04
N MET A 30 -5.60 -3.18 -3.92
CA MET A 30 -5.92 -2.34 -5.09
C MET A 30 -4.70 -2.10 -5.98
N SER A 31 -3.52 -1.93 -5.38
CA SER A 31 -2.26 -1.77 -6.11
C SER A 31 -1.90 -3.03 -6.91
N LEU A 32 -2.14 -4.23 -6.35
CA LEU A 32 -1.96 -5.48 -7.09
C LEU A 32 -3.01 -5.67 -8.19
N LEU A 33 -4.27 -5.34 -7.92
CA LEU A 33 -5.35 -5.42 -8.90
C LEU A 33 -5.10 -4.51 -10.11
N LEU A 34 -4.53 -3.31 -9.91
CA LEU A 34 -4.10 -2.47 -11.01
C LEU A 34 -2.81 -2.98 -11.68
N ALA A 35 -1.89 -3.61 -10.94
CA ALA A 35 -0.64 -4.14 -11.51
C ALA A 35 -0.91 -5.25 -12.54
N ILE A 36 -1.90 -6.13 -12.30
CA ILE A 36 -2.26 -7.24 -13.20
C ILE A 36 -2.54 -6.77 -14.64
N PRO A 37 -3.49 -5.85 -14.91
CA PRO A 37 -3.73 -5.39 -16.27
C PRO A 37 -2.55 -4.62 -16.85
N LEU A 38 -1.77 -3.89 -16.02
CA LEU A 38 -0.54 -3.22 -16.46
C LEU A 38 0.52 -4.20 -16.97
N PHE A 39 0.66 -5.37 -16.34
CA PHE A 39 1.49 -6.46 -16.84
C PHE A 39 0.94 -7.04 -18.15
N THR A 40 -0.38 -7.22 -18.27
CA THR A 40 -1.04 -7.68 -19.50
C THR A 40 -0.79 -6.72 -20.68
N PHE A 41 -0.77 -5.42 -20.43
CA PHE A 41 -0.45 -4.39 -21.43
C PHE A 41 1.05 -4.16 -21.64
N TRP A 42 1.92 -5.00 -21.07
CA TRP A 42 3.40 -4.90 -21.19
C TRP A 42 3.98 -3.58 -20.63
N ILE A 43 3.29 -2.94 -19.68
CA ILE A 43 3.72 -1.68 -19.04
C ILE A 43 4.51 -2.00 -17.75
N PHE A 44 5.65 -2.67 -17.91
CA PHE A 44 6.42 -3.24 -16.80
C PHE A 44 6.90 -2.21 -15.77
N PHE A 45 7.36 -1.05 -16.21
CA PHE A 45 7.96 -0.04 -15.33
C PHE A 45 6.95 0.60 -14.34
N THR A 46 5.67 0.59 -14.71
CA THR A 46 4.58 1.07 -13.84
C THR A 46 4.04 -0.08 -13.00
N ALA A 47 3.92 -1.28 -13.59
CA ALA A 47 3.45 -2.48 -12.89
C ALA A 47 4.38 -2.88 -11.73
N GLU A 48 5.70 -2.89 -11.98
CA GLU A 48 6.71 -3.19 -10.95
C GLU A 48 6.60 -2.22 -9.77
N ARG A 49 6.46 -0.92 -10.04
CA ARG A 49 6.31 0.10 -9.00
C ARG A 49 5.03 -0.06 -8.18
N LEU A 50 3.91 -0.38 -8.83
CA LEU A 50 2.67 -0.71 -8.11
C LEU A 50 2.84 -1.93 -7.20
N THR A 51 3.65 -2.89 -7.62
CA THR A 51 3.97 -4.08 -6.81
C THR A 51 4.81 -3.69 -5.58
N TRP A 52 5.81 -2.82 -5.73
CA TRP A 52 6.57 -2.25 -4.60
C TRP A 52 5.67 -1.46 -3.65
N TYR A 53 4.76 -0.63 -4.18
CA TYR A 53 3.80 0.12 -3.38
C TYR A 53 2.87 -0.80 -2.59
N ALA A 54 2.40 -1.89 -3.20
CA ALA A 54 1.60 -2.90 -2.52
C ALA A 54 2.36 -3.49 -1.33
N GLY A 55 3.64 -3.85 -1.54
CA GLY A 55 4.51 -4.36 -0.47
C GLY A 55 4.63 -3.37 0.70
N ALA A 56 4.85 -2.09 0.42
CA ALA A 56 4.91 -1.05 1.43
C ALA A 56 3.59 -0.90 2.19
N PHE A 57 2.44 -0.93 1.50
CA PHE A 57 1.13 -0.87 2.14
C PHE A 57 0.84 -2.07 3.03
N PHE A 58 1.18 -3.29 2.60
CA PHE A 58 1.05 -4.47 3.45
C PHE A 58 1.96 -4.42 4.67
N PHE A 59 3.20 -3.96 4.50
CA PHE A 59 4.11 -3.74 5.61
C PHE A 59 3.52 -2.76 6.63
N LEU A 60 2.99 -1.62 6.17
CA LEU A 60 2.31 -0.65 7.03
C LEU A 60 1.09 -1.26 7.74
N ALA A 61 0.28 -2.06 7.03
CA ALA A 61 -0.88 -2.75 7.61
C ALA A 61 -0.47 -3.72 8.72
N ILE A 62 0.62 -4.47 8.53
CA ILE A 62 1.16 -5.39 9.53
C ILE A 62 1.64 -4.61 10.75
N VAL A 63 2.44 -3.55 10.56
CA VAL A 63 2.94 -2.71 11.66
C VAL A 63 1.79 -2.13 12.47
N LEU A 64 0.78 -1.55 11.81
CA LEU A 64 -0.39 -0.99 12.49
C LEU A 64 -1.23 -2.06 13.20
N SER A 65 -1.36 -3.25 12.59
CA SER A 65 -2.07 -4.38 13.20
C SER A 65 -1.38 -4.85 14.48
N LEU A 66 -0.04 -4.97 14.45
CA LEU A 66 0.76 -5.34 15.62
C LEU A 66 0.65 -4.29 16.74
N VAL A 67 0.78 -3.00 16.41
CA VAL A 67 0.64 -1.90 17.39
C VAL A 67 -0.77 -1.87 18.00
N SER A 68 -1.81 -2.02 17.18
CA SER A 68 -3.20 -2.07 17.63
C SER A 68 -3.47 -3.29 18.53
N SER A 69 -2.91 -4.46 18.17
CA SER A 69 -3.04 -5.69 18.94
C SER A 69 -2.40 -5.60 20.33
N GLN A 70 -1.23 -4.94 20.44
CA GLN A 70 -0.58 -4.69 21.73
C GLN A 70 -1.38 -3.72 22.62
N GLY A 71 -2.10 -2.76 22.03
CA GLY A 71 -2.96 -1.82 22.76
C GLY A 71 -4.21 -2.47 23.38
N LYS A 72 -4.68 -3.60 22.84
CA LYS A 72 -5.87 -4.32 23.34
C LYS A 72 -5.56 -5.33 24.46
N LYS A 73 -4.28 -5.50 24.80
CA LYS A 73 -3.80 -6.45 25.83
C LYS A 73 -3.68 -5.86 27.24
N ARG A 74 -4.17 -4.65 27.48
CA ARG A 74 -4.26 -4.02 28.81
C ARG A 74 -5.71 -3.85 29.23
#